data_AF-A0AA86T5L8-F1
#
_entry.id   AF-A0AA86T5L8-F1
#
_cell.length_a   1.000
_cell.length_b   1.000
_cell.length_c   1.000
_cell.angle_alpha   90.00
_cell.angle_beta   90.00
_cell.angle_gamma   90.00
#
_symmetry.space_group_name_H-M   'P 1'
#
loop_
_entity.id
_entity.type
_entity.pdbx_description
1 polymer ?
#
loop_
_entity_poly.entity_id
_entity_poly.type
_entity_poly.pdbx_seq_one_letter_code
_entity_poly.pdbx_strand_id
1 'polypeptide(L)'
;MNEQTDVKQLRSFGLTVGGVFLVIGLWPLVWRGEAMRLWAVIPACALIPLGLILPGVLAPLYKGWMAVGHVLGWINTRIILGILYYGLVVPMGLVMKMLGRDPMRRAWIPGMDSYRVVREPRPPSHMKNMF
;
A
#
# COMPACT_ATOMS: atom_id res chain seq x y z
N MET A 1 1.99 19.41 -10.46
CA MET A 1 2.80 18.16 -10.56
C MET A 1 2.54 17.59 -11.95
N ASN A 2 3.39 17.92 -12.92
CA ASN A 2 3.19 17.56 -14.31
C ASN A 2 3.49 16.07 -14.48
N GLU A 3 2.46 15.24 -14.47
CA GLU A 3 2.52 13.85 -14.96
C GLU A 3 2.82 13.90 -16.47
N GLN A 4 4.09 14.04 -16.82
CA GLN A 4 4.56 13.56 -18.11
C GLN A 4 4.35 12.06 -18.07
N THR A 5 3.25 11.58 -18.65
CA THR A 5 2.99 10.15 -18.83
C THR A 5 4.16 9.59 -19.63
N ASP A 6 5.10 8.95 -18.93
CA ASP A 6 6.27 8.39 -19.56
C ASP A 6 5.79 7.32 -20.55
N VAL A 7 6.28 7.40 -21.79
CA VAL A 7 5.95 6.45 -22.85
C VAL A 7 6.26 5.01 -22.40
N LYS A 8 7.28 4.85 -21.55
CA LYS A 8 7.61 3.56 -20.93
C LYS A 8 6.50 3.05 -20.01
N GLN A 9 5.88 3.91 -19.20
CA GLN A 9 4.79 3.53 -18.30
C GLN A 9 3.54 3.10 -19.07
N LEU A 10 3.18 3.81 -20.13
CA LEU A 10 2.07 3.44 -21.01
C LEU A 10 2.30 2.09 -21.71
N ARG A 11 3.51 1.84 -22.19
CA ARG A 11 3.91 0.54 -22.75
C ARG A 11 3.81 -0.58 -21.71
N SER A 12 4.36 -0.37 -20.52
CA SER A 12 4.28 -1.33 -19.42
C SER A 12 2.84 -1.61 -19.00
N PHE A 13 1.96 -0.61 -18.99
CA PHE A 13 0.54 -0.79 -18.70
C PHE A 13 -0.14 -1.66 -19.77
N GLY A 14 0.03 -1.35 -21.05
CA GLY A 14 -0.56 -2.15 -22.14
C GLY A 14 -0.07 -3.60 -22.13
N LEU A 15 1.21 -3.83 -21.86
CA LEU A 15 1.80 -5.18 -21.78
C LEU A 15 1.34 -5.95 -20.53
N THR A 16 1.28 -5.33 -19.37
CA THR A 16 0.86 -6.00 -18.12
C THR A 16 -0.62 -6.32 -18.14
N VAL A 17 -1.48 -5.34 -18.45
CA VAL A 17 -2.93 -5.53 -18.53
C VAL A 17 -3.28 -6.49 -19.66
N GLY A 18 -2.74 -6.27 -20.86
CA GLY A 18 -2.94 -7.16 -22.00
C GLY A 18 -2.45 -8.58 -21.73
N GLY A 19 -1.29 -8.73 -21.07
CA GLY A 19 -0.76 -10.04 -20.66
C GLY A 19 -1.66 -10.76 -19.65
N VAL A 20 -2.19 -10.05 -18.65
CA VAL A 20 -3.15 -10.62 -17.69
C VAL A 20 -4.42 -11.09 -18.39
N PHE A 21 -4.99 -10.27 -19.29
CA PHE A 21 -6.17 -10.68 -20.07
C PHE A 21 -5.89 -11.86 -20.99
N LEU A 22 -4.70 -11.94 -21.59
CA LEU A 22 -4.28 -13.07 -22.42
C LEU A 22 -4.18 -14.36 -21.59
N VAL A 23 -3.57 -14.30 -20.40
CA VAL A 23 -3.50 -15.44 -19.48
C VAL A 23 -4.90 -15.89 -19.08
N ILE A 24 -5.80 -14.97 -18.68
CA ILE A 24 -7.18 -15.30 -18.31
C ILE A 24 -7.96 -15.89 -19.49
N GLY A 25 -7.69 -15.41 -20.71
CA GLY A 25 -8.33 -15.86 -21.94
C GLY A 25 -7.88 -17.25 -22.40
N LEU A 26 -6.59 -17.57 -22.22
CA LEU A 26 -6.00 -18.86 -22.61
C LEU A 26 -6.01 -19.91 -21.48
N TRP A 27 -6.15 -19.50 -20.22
CA TRP A 27 -6.23 -20.42 -19.08
C TRP A 27 -7.28 -21.55 -19.24
N PRO A 28 -8.52 -21.27 -19.71
CA PRO A 28 -9.53 -22.31 -19.91
C PRO A 28 -9.18 -23.27 -21.04
N LEU A 29 -8.44 -22.80 -22.05
CA LEU A 29 -8.00 -23.59 -23.20
C LEU A 29 -6.97 -24.64 -22.77
N VAL A 30 -6.01 -24.25 -21.91
CA VAL A 30 -4.92 -25.14 -21.44
C VAL A 30 -5.41 -26.13 -20.39
N TRP A 31 -6.31 -25.71 -19.50
CA TRP A 31 -6.70 -26.55 -18.35
C TRP A 31 -7.96 -27.39 -18.56
N ARG A 32 -8.88 -26.97 -19.44
CA ARG A 32 -10.18 -27.63 -19.63
C ARG A 32 -10.52 -27.98 -21.08
N GLY A 33 -9.70 -27.56 -22.05
CA GLY A 33 -10.01 -27.75 -23.47
C GLY A 33 -11.28 -27.03 -23.94
N GLU A 34 -11.79 -26.08 -23.15
CA GLU A 34 -12.98 -25.31 -23.51
C GLU A 34 -12.64 -24.16 -24.48
N ALA A 35 -13.69 -23.64 -25.13
CA ALA A 35 -13.58 -22.50 -26.03
C ALA A 35 -12.87 -21.32 -25.35
N MET A 36 -11.97 -20.68 -26.10
CA MET A 36 -11.26 -19.49 -25.66
C MET A 36 -12.26 -18.43 -25.21
N ARG A 37 -11.99 -17.77 -24.08
CA ARG A 37 -12.83 -16.67 -23.61
C ARG A 37 -12.58 -15.45 -24.50
N LEU A 38 -13.32 -15.38 -25.61
CA LEU A 38 -13.20 -14.32 -26.61
C LEU A 38 -13.31 -12.93 -25.97
N TRP A 39 -14.17 -12.78 -24.95
CA TRP A 39 -14.31 -11.53 -24.22
C TRP A 39 -13.03 -11.07 -23.48
N ALA A 40 -12.12 -11.98 -23.14
CA ALA A 40 -10.81 -11.66 -22.55
C ALA A 40 -9.69 -11.56 -23.60
N VAL A 41 -9.78 -12.34 -24.67
CA VAL A 41 -8.73 -12.37 -25.71
C VAL A 41 -8.83 -11.19 -26.68
N ILE A 42 -10.04 -10.75 -27.02
CA ILE A 42 -10.25 -9.55 -27.85
C ILE A 42 -9.56 -8.31 -27.24
N PRO A 43 -9.78 -7.95 -25.95
CA PRO A 43 -9.09 -6.80 -25.37
C PRO A 43 -7.59 -7.02 -25.20
N ALA A 44 -7.11 -8.26 -24.98
CA ALA A 44 -5.68 -8.54 -24.95
C ALA A 44 -5.00 -8.27 -26.31
N CYS A 45 -5.59 -8.77 -27.39
CA CYS A 45 -5.12 -8.53 -28.76
C CYS A 45 -5.25 -7.07 -29.19
N ALA A 46 -6.14 -6.28 -28.58
CA ALA A 46 -6.19 -4.84 -28.81
C ALA A 46 -5.13 -4.09 -28.00
N LEU A 47 -5.02 -4.37 -26.69
CA LEU A 47 -4.18 -3.59 -25.76
C LEU A 47 -2.68 -3.79 -25.96
N ILE A 48 -2.23 -5.02 -26.29
CA ILE A 48 -0.82 -5.33 -26.48
C ILE A 48 -0.21 -4.55 -27.67
N PRO A 49 -0.75 -4.66 -28.91
CA PRO A 49 -0.22 -3.92 -30.04
C PRO A 49 -0.47 -2.41 -29.92
N LEU A 50 -1.59 -1.98 -29.34
CA LEU A 50 -1.86 -0.56 -29.12
C LEU A 50 -0.87 0.06 -28.12
N GLY A 51 -0.47 -0.69 -27.09
CA GLY A 51 0.60 -0.29 -26.17
C GLY A 51 1.98 -0.20 -26.83
N LEU A 52 2.27 -1.03 -27.84
CA LEU A 52 3.56 -1.03 -28.56
C LEU A 52 3.64 0.06 -29.64
N ILE A 53 2.58 0.23 -30.44
CA ILE A 53 2.56 1.07 -31.64
C ILE A 53 2.17 2.52 -31.30
N LEU A 54 1.09 2.70 -30.53
CA LEU A 54 0.48 4.01 -30.25
C LEU A 54 0.14 4.17 -28.76
N PRO A 55 1.16 4.23 -27.87
CA PRO A 55 0.95 4.35 -26.43
C PRO A 55 0.16 5.61 -26.05
N GLY A 56 0.24 6.69 -26.84
CA GLY A 56 -0.49 7.94 -26.58
C GLY A 56 -2.02 7.79 -26.50
N VAL A 57 -2.60 6.82 -27.21
CA VAL A 57 -4.05 6.53 -27.15
C VAL A 57 -4.43 5.88 -25.82
N LEU A 58 -3.51 5.17 -25.17
CA LEU A 58 -3.72 4.59 -23.84
C LEU A 58 -3.58 5.61 -22.71
N ALA A 59 -3.09 6.83 -22.96
CA ALA A 59 -2.88 7.84 -21.93
C ALA A 59 -4.15 8.17 -21.10
N PRO A 60 -5.32 8.47 -21.68
CA PRO A 60 -6.53 8.75 -20.88
C PRO A 60 -7.01 7.53 -20.10
N LEU A 61 -6.92 6.33 -20.70
CA LEU A 61 -7.29 5.09 -20.04
C LEU A 61 -6.37 4.78 -18.85
N TYR A 62 -5.06 4.94 -19.04
CA TYR A 62 -4.05 4.78 -18.00
C TYR A 62 -4.30 5.74 -16.83
N LYS A 63 -4.56 7.02 -17.11
CA LYS A 63 -4.86 8.01 -16.07
C LYS A 63 -6.10 7.64 -15.26
N GLY A 64 -7.19 7.23 -15.93
CA GLY A 64 -8.40 6.76 -15.26
C GLY A 64 -8.13 5.54 -14.38
N TRP A 65 -7.39 4.56 -14.92
CA TRP A 65 -6.99 3.36 -14.18
C TRP A 65 -6.12 3.68 -12.96
N MET A 66 -5.15 4.57 -13.12
CA MET A 66 -4.28 5.00 -12.02
C MET A 66 -5.05 5.78 -10.95
N ALA A 67 -6.02 6.61 -11.31
CA ALA A 67 -6.90 7.27 -10.35
C ALA A 67 -7.68 6.24 -9.49
N VAL A 68 -8.23 5.20 -10.12
CA VAL A 68 -8.86 4.08 -9.41
C VAL A 68 -7.85 3.38 -8.50
N GLY A 69 -6.64 3.09 -9.01
CA GLY A 69 -5.56 2.49 -8.23
C GLY A 69 -5.16 3.33 -7.00
N HIS A 70 -5.15 4.66 -7.14
CA HIS A 70 -4.88 5.58 -6.04
C HIS A 70 -5.98 5.55 -4.97
N VAL A 71 -7.25 5.54 -5.39
CA VAL A 71 -8.38 5.40 -4.44
C VAL A 71 -8.32 4.05 -3.75
N LEU A 72 -8.07 2.97 -4.50
CA LEU A 72 -7.96 1.63 -3.94
C LEU A 72 -6.78 1.51 -2.96
N GLY A 73 -5.63 2.07 -3.31
CA GLY A 73 -4.47 2.15 -2.45
C GLY A 73 -4.74 3.00 -1.20
N TRP A 74 -5.49 4.10 -1.36
CA TRP A 74 -5.93 4.91 -0.24
C TRP A 74 -6.76 4.06 0.72
N ILE A 75 -7.79 3.37 0.23
CA ILE A 75 -8.63 2.49 1.05
C ILE A 75 -7.81 1.37 1.70
N ASN A 76 -6.97 0.68 0.92
CA ASN A 76 -6.18 -0.47 1.38
C ASN A 76 -5.27 -0.10 2.55
N THR A 77 -4.56 1.03 2.47
CA THR A 77 -3.71 1.49 3.58
C THR A 77 -4.51 1.72 4.86
N ARG A 78 -5.74 2.27 4.79
CA ARG A 78 -6.58 2.48 5.99
C ARG A 78 -7.08 1.15 6.54
N ILE A 79 -7.46 0.22 5.67
CA ILE A 79 -7.89 -1.13 6.08
C ILE A 79 -6.74 -1.84 6.79
N ILE A 80 -5.56 -1.93 6.17
CA ILE A 80 -4.39 -2.60 6.75
C ILE A 80 -4.03 -1.97 8.10
N LEU A 81 -3.94 -0.64 8.15
CA LEU A 81 -3.59 0.07 9.39
C LEU A 81 -4.66 -0.09 10.46
N GLY A 82 -5.95 -0.09 10.08
CA GLY A 82 -7.07 -0.35 10.97
C GLY A 82 -7.02 -1.76 11.54
N ILE A 83 -6.79 -2.78 10.71
CA ILE A 83 -6.64 -4.17 11.15
C ILE A 83 -5.46 -4.31 12.10
N LEU A 84 -4.30 -3.73 11.79
CA LEU A 84 -3.13 -3.77 12.68
C LEU A 84 -3.42 -3.07 14.01
N TYR A 85 -4.06 -1.90 13.98
CA TYR A 85 -4.36 -1.16 15.18
C TYR A 85 -5.36 -1.91 16.07
N TYR A 86 -6.50 -2.33 15.53
CA TYR A 86 -7.53 -3.02 16.30
C TYR A 86 -7.19 -4.48 16.61
N GLY A 87 -6.39 -5.13 15.77
CA GLY A 87 -5.99 -6.53 15.93
C GLY A 87 -4.75 -6.75 16.78
N LEU A 88 -3.83 -5.78 16.86
CA LEU A 88 -2.60 -5.89 17.66
C LEU A 88 -2.52 -4.82 18.73
N VAL A 89 -2.57 -3.54 18.35
CA VAL A 89 -2.28 -2.42 19.28
C VAL A 89 -3.34 -2.32 20.38
N VAL A 90 -4.62 -2.34 20.03
CA VAL A 90 -5.74 -2.27 20.97
C VAL A 90 -5.75 -3.44 21.95
N PRO A 91 -5.71 -4.73 21.52
CA PRO A 91 -5.70 -5.84 22.46
C PRO A 91 -4.42 -5.86 23.31
N MET A 92 -3.27 -5.49 22.75
CA MET A 92 -2.04 -5.35 23.54
C MET A 92 -2.22 -4.31 24.66
N GLY A 93 -2.79 -3.15 24.36
CA GLY A 93 -3.11 -2.13 25.36
C GLY A 93 -4.13 -2.61 26.40
N LEU A 94 -5.14 -3.37 25.98
CA LEU A 94 -6.13 -3.95 26.88
C LEU A 94 -5.50 -4.98 27.83
N VAL A 95 -4.64 -5.85 27.31
CA VAL A 95 -3.87 -6.82 28.11
C VAL A 95 -2.97 -6.11 29.11
N MET A 96 -2.26 -5.04 28.71
CA MET A 96 -1.44 -4.25 29.63
C MET A 96 -2.28 -3.59 30.73
N LYS A 97 -3.46 -3.07 30.38
CA LYS A 97 -4.42 -2.51 31.35
C LYS A 97 -4.92 -3.58 32.33
N MET A 98 -5.25 -4.79 31.85
CA MET A 98 -5.66 -5.91 32.71
C MET A 98 -4.54 -6.36 33.64
N LEU A 99 -3.29 -6.34 33.19
CA LEU A 99 -2.10 -6.64 33.99
C LEU A 99 -1.69 -5.49 34.94
N GLY A 100 -2.43 -4.38 34.96
CA GLY A 100 -2.12 -3.20 35.79
C GLY A 100 -0.82 -2.48 35.39
N ARG A 101 -0.26 -2.77 34.20
CA ARG A 101 0.96 -2.13 33.70
C ARG A 101 0.60 -0.85 32.96
N ASP A 102 0.89 0.29 33.57
CA ASP A 102 0.82 1.59 32.92
C ASP A 102 2.25 2.11 32.60
N PRO A 103 2.81 1.80 31.42
CA PRO A 103 4.15 2.24 31.05
C PRO A 103 4.26 3.77 30.92
N MET A 104 3.14 4.46 30.74
CA MET A 104 3.11 5.91 30.55
C MET A 104 2.76 6.67 31.83
N ARG A 105 2.54 5.99 32.97
CA ARG A 105 2.21 6.59 34.27
C ARG A 105 1.13 7.68 34.14
N ARG A 106 0.06 7.35 33.41
CA ARG A 106 -1.05 8.26 33.07
C ARG A 106 -2.03 8.43 34.23
N ALA A 107 -1.98 7.55 35.23
CA ALA A 107 -2.82 7.66 36.42
C ALA A 107 -2.60 9.01 37.13
N TRP A 108 -3.71 9.70 37.42
CA TRP A 108 -3.68 10.93 38.20
C TRP A 108 -3.41 10.59 39.68
N ILE A 109 -2.34 11.17 40.22
CA ILE A 109 -1.91 11.00 41.61
C ILE A 109 -2.18 12.32 42.34
N PRO A 110 -3.24 12.39 43.17
CA PRO A 110 -3.52 13.57 43.98
C PRO A 110 -2.39 13.81 45.01
N GLY A 111 -1.98 15.07 45.16
CA GLY A 111 -0.94 15.47 46.12
C GLY A 111 0.50 15.44 45.59
N MET A 112 0.71 15.17 44.29
CA MET A 112 2.03 15.32 43.65
C MET A 112 2.22 16.75 43.11
N ASP A 113 3.33 17.39 43.47
CA ASP A 113 3.70 18.73 43.00
C ASP A 113 4.03 18.78 41.49
N SER A 114 4.56 17.68 40.93
CA SER A 114 4.89 17.60 39.50
C SER A 114 5.03 16.16 39.01
N TYR A 115 4.56 15.90 37.78
CA TYR A 115 4.81 14.65 37.04
C TYR A 115 6.16 14.63 36.30
N ARG A 116 6.97 15.69 36.44
CA ARG A 116 8.24 15.82 35.71
C ARG A 116 9.23 14.78 36.21
N VAL A 117 9.68 13.91 35.29
CA VAL A 117 10.78 13.00 35.56
C VAL A 117 12.07 13.81 35.60
N VAL A 118 12.60 14.05 36.80
CA VAL A 118 13.91 14.68 36.99
C VAL A 118 14.97 13.74 36.42
N ARG A 119 15.77 14.24 35.48
CA ARG A 119 16.89 13.50 34.90
C ARG A 119 18.17 14.12 35.44
N GLU A 120 19.08 13.28 35.91
CA GLU A 120 20.40 13.74 36.33
C GLU A 120 21.17 14.31 35.13
N PRO A 121 21.96 15.39 35.33
CA PRO A 121 22.81 15.93 34.27
C PRO A 121 23.78 14.85 33.80
N ARG A 122 23.80 14.57 32.49
CA ARG A 122 24.78 13.63 31.93
C ARG A 122 26.19 14.20 32.11
N PRO A 123 27.18 13.37 32.45
CA PRO A 123 28.54 13.84 32.64
C PRO A 123 29.11 14.44 31.34
N PRO A 124 29.94 15.50 31.41
CA PRO A 124 30.51 16.19 30.24
C PRO A 124 31.34 15.26 29.32
N SER A 125 31.85 14.15 29.87
CA SER A 125 32.58 13.12 29.12
C SER A 125 31.73 12.43 28.05
N HIS A 126 30.40 12.44 28.17
CA HIS A 126 29.48 11.82 27.20
C HIS A 126 29.54 12.48 25.80
N MET A 127 29.99 13.74 25.72
CA MET A 127 30.15 14.43 24.43
C MET A 127 31.50 14.18 23.76
N LYS A 128 32.44 13.49 24.42
CA LYS A 128 33.79 13.27 23.87
C LYS A 128 33.84 12.20 22.77
N ASN A 129 32.88 11.27 22.75
CA ASN A 129 32.83 10.16 21.78
C ASN A 129 31.45 10.16 21.06
N MET A 130 31.18 11.21 20.29
CA MET A 130 29.91 11.37 19.55
C MET A 130 29.88 10.55 18.24
N PHE A 131 31.04 10.10 17.76
CA PHE A 131 31.22 9.38 16.49
C PHE A 131 32.02 8.10 16.71
#